data_AF-A0A1X1ZML3-F1
#
_entry.id   AF-A0A1X1ZML3-F1
#
_cell.length_a   1.000
_cell.length_b   1.000
_cell.length_c   1.000
_cell.angle_alpha   90.00
_cell.angle_beta   90.00
_cell.angle_gamma   90.00
#
_symmetry.space_group_name_H-M   'P 1'
#
loop_
_entity.id
_entity.type
_entity.pdbx_description
1 polymer ?
#
loop_
_entity_poly.entity_id
_entity_poly.type
_entity_poly.pdbx_seq_one_letter_code
_entity_poly.pdbx_strand_id
1 'polypeptide(L)'
;MAANLSTEQRWLMFAIGGWTMRDCLLSPAGTDHLMQSCYSSWGFSGPDGGPEWLTGWNTQGGKVSAPQTGTIRVTLTKAQINSYAAALPADIRRELTECRDAAAVERRRTEDWCRCPWQHNAPNAHSGPCDRYHPSDDECDDHYARLHAIDSWQTQLLRRALQLQSAGEQLDLFSGLA
;
A
#
# COMPACT_ATOMS: atom_id res chain seq x y z
N MET A 1 -9.27 -12.27 21.73
CA MET A 1 -8.88 -10.88 22.08
C MET A 1 -7.94 -10.41 20.99
N ALA A 2 -8.35 -9.45 20.17
CA ALA A 2 -7.45 -8.88 19.16
C ALA A 2 -6.18 -8.38 19.87
N ALA A 3 -5.00 -8.67 19.32
CA ALA A 3 -3.76 -8.14 19.87
C ALA A 3 -3.82 -6.62 19.75
N ASN A 4 -4.12 -5.95 20.88
CA ASN A 4 -4.42 -4.53 20.91
C ASN A 4 -3.16 -3.72 20.59
N LEU A 5 -2.96 -3.42 19.31
CA LEU A 5 -2.04 -2.37 18.89
C LEU A 5 -2.57 -1.02 19.36
N SER A 6 -1.68 -0.19 19.90
CA SER A 6 -2.04 1.19 20.22
C SER A 6 -2.43 1.96 18.96
N THR A 7 -3.18 3.05 19.11
CA THR A 7 -3.54 3.92 17.99
C THR A 7 -2.29 4.44 17.25
N GLU A 8 -1.22 4.76 17.98
CA GLU A 8 0.06 5.18 17.39
C GLU A 8 0.73 4.07 16.56
N GLN A 9 0.66 2.82 17.02
CA GLN A 9 1.18 1.66 16.27
C GLN A 9 0.37 1.43 15.00
N ARG A 10 -0.95 1.62 15.04
CA ARG A 10 -1.84 1.51 13.88
C ARG A 10 -1.55 2.63 12.87
N TRP A 11 -1.30 3.85 13.33
CA TRP A 11 -0.83 4.94 12.47
C TRP A 11 0.55 4.65 11.85
N LEU A 12 1.48 4.06 12.60
CA LEU A 12 2.75 3.61 12.04
C LEU A 12 2.54 2.57 10.93
N MET A 13 1.66 1.58 11.13
CA MET A 13 1.34 0.61 10.09
C MET A 13 0.76 1.28 8.84
N PHE A 14 -0.13 2.25 9.02
CA PHE A 14 -0.71 3.02 7.92
C PHE A 14 0.33 3.84 7.17
N ALA A 15 1.29 4.45 7.89
CA ALA A 15 2.37 5.23 7.30
C ALA A 15 3.42 4.38 6.57
N ILE A 16 3.63 3.12 6.96
CA ILE A 16 4.41 2.17 6.15
C ILE A 16 3.65 1.89 4.84
N GLY A 17 2.33 1.74 4.97
CA GLY A 17 1.37 1.87 3.87
C GLY A 17 1.60 0.96 2.68
N GLY A 18 0.91 1.31 1.59
CA GLY A 18 1.10 0.73 0.28
C GLY A 18 1.00 -0.80 0.23
N TRP A 19 1.64 -1.36 -0.80
CA TRP A 19 1.65 -2.80 -1.06
C TRP A 19 2.32 -3.57 0.10
N THR A 20 3.35 -2.97 0.71
CA THR A 20 4.14 -3.56 1.78
C THR A 20 3.30 -3.91 3.01
N MET A 21 2.53 -2.96 3.56
CA MET A 21 1.74 -3.27 4.77
C MET A 21 0.60 -4.24 4.47
N ARG A 22 -0.02 -4.15 3.28
CA ARG A 22 -1.05 -5.10 2.89
C ARG A 22 -0.50 -6.53 2.87
N ASP A 23 0.68 -6.74 2.30
CA ASP A 23 1.29 -8.07 2.23
C ASP A 23 1.63 -8.60 3.63
N CYS A 24 2.03 -7.72 4.56
CA CYS A 24 2.20 -8.07 5.98
C CYS A 24 0.89 -8.52 6.64
N LEU A 25 -0.23 -7.87 6.32
CA LEU A 25 -1.56 -8.21 6.85
C LEU A 25 -2.13 -9.51 6.25
N LEU A 26 -1.72 -9.86 5.03
CA LEU A 26 -2.16 -11.08 4.36
C LEU A 26 -1.33 -12.31 4.75
N SER A 27 -0.02 -12.16 4.97
CA SER A 27 0.90 -13.27 5.22
C SER A 27 2.11 -12.89 6.08
N PRO A 28 2.57 -13.77 6.99
CA PRO A 28 3.83 -13.60 7.70
C PRO A 28 5.04 -13.40 6.78
N ALA A 29 5.01 -13.95 5.56
CA ALA A 29 6.07 -13.75 4.57
C ALA A 29 6.22 -12.28 4.15
N GLY A 30 5.11 -11.52 4.11
CA GLY A 30 5.15 -10.08 3.85
C GLY A 30 5.86 -9.34 4.97
N THR A 31 5.60 -9.71 6.22
CA THR A 31 6.31 -9.15 7.38
C THR A 31 7.79 -9.50 7.36
N ASP A 32 8.15 -10.72 6.98
CA ASP A 32 9.55 -11.11 6.82
C ASP A 32 10.27 -10.28 5.76
N HIS A 33 9.64 -10.09 4.60
CA HIS A 33 10.17 -9.24 3.55
C HIS A 33 10.36 -7.79 4.02
N LEU A 34 9.38 -7.21 4.72
CA LEU A 34 9.51 -5.88 5.32
C LEU A 34 10.74 -5.80 6.23
N MET A 35 10.89 -6.77 7.15
CA MET A 35 12.01 -6.77 8.10
C MET A 35 13.39 -6.93 7.43
N GLN A 36 13.46 -7.67 6.31
CA GLN A 36 14.69 -7.91 5.56
C GLN A 36 15.05 -6.75 4.63
N SER A 37 14.05 -6.03 4.11
CA SER A 37 14.25 -4.95 3.15
C SER A 37 14.99 -3.74 3.73
N CYS A 38 15.09 -3.64 5.08
CA CYS A 38 15.56 -2.44 5.78
C CYS A 38 14.89 -1.16 5.26
N TYR A 39 13.65 -1.28 4.77
CA TYR A 39 12.89 -0.17 4.24
C TYR A 39 12.85 0.92 5.31
N SER A 40 13.18 2.16 4.91
CA SER A 40 13.07 3.37 5.74
C SER A 40 12.39 4.51 4.96
N SER A 41 11.73 5.44 5.64
CA SER A 41 11.14 6.65 5.05
C SER A 41 11.45 7.87 5.91
N TRP A 42 11.65 9.00 5.24
CA TRP A 42 12.25 10.19 5.79
C TRP A 42 11.53 11.44 5.28
N GLY A 43 11.24 12.38 6.17
CA GLY A 43 10.90 13.76 5.82
C GLY A 43 9.54 13.95 5.15
N PHE A 44 8.58 13.05 5.34
CA PHE A 44 7.22 13.25 4.85
C PHE A 44 6.36 13.95 5.91
N SER A 45 5.28 14.61 5.47
CA SER A 45 4.40 15.45 6.30
C SER A 45 3.46 14.68 7.25
N GLY A 46 3.73 13.39 7.49
CA GLY A 46 2.79 12.50 8.16
C GLY A 46 1.68 11.99 7.23
N PRO A 47 1.01 10.88 7.61
CA PRO A 47 -0.12 10.37 6.85
C PRO A 47 -1.33 11.30 7.05
N ASP A 48 -2.17 11.42 6.02
CA ASP A 48 -3.35 12.28 6.06
C ASP A 48 -4.31 11.91 7.21
N GLY A 49 -4.74 12.90 7.99
CA GLY A 49 -5.52 12.73 9.23
C GLY A 49 -4.76 12.06 10.40
N GLY A 50 -3.47 11.82 10.25
CA GLY A 50 -2.61 11.17 11.23
C GLY A 50 -1.85 12.13 12.14
N PRO A 51 -1.04 11.59 13.06
CA PRO A 51 -0.29 12.40 14.00
C PRO A 51 0.88 13.13 13.34
N GLU A 52 1.02 14.43 13.61
CA GLU A 52 2.08 15.30 13.06
C GLU A 52 3.50 14.84 13.39
N TRP A 53 3.68 14.08 14.48
CA TRP A 53 5.00 13.58 14.88
C TRP A 53 5.51 12.45 13.97
N LEU A 54 4.64 11.81 13.18
CA LEU A 54 4.98 10.64 12.35
C LEU A 54 5.58 11.07 11.01
N THR A 55 6.77 11.66 11.04
CA THR A 55 7.45 12.24 9.87
C THR A 55 8.45 11.31 9.18
N GLY A 56 8.57 10.08 9.68
CA GLY A 56 9.51 9.07 9.19
C GLY A 56 9.50 7.82 10.05
N TRP A 57 10.05 6.72 9.53
CA TRP A 57 10.22 5.48 10.27
C TRP A 57 11.46 4.71 9.80
N ASN A 58 11.97 3.83 10.67
CA ASN A 58 13.07 2.91 10.36
C ASN A 58 12.63 1.47 10.53
N THR A 59 13.07 0.59 9.65
CA THR A 59 13.01 -0.86 9.89
C THR A 59 14.42 -1.38 10.18
N GLN A 60 14.69 -1.75 11.43
CA GLN A 60 15.99 -2.28 11.85
C GLN A 60 15.84 -3.30 12.98
N GLY A 61 16.57 -4.41 12.89
CA GLY A 61 16.63 -5.41 13.97
C GLY A 61 15.29 -6.09 14.26
N GLY A 62 14.47 -6.35 13.23
CA GLY A 62 13.18 -7.05 13.37
C GLY A 62 12.05 -6.21 13.98
N LYS A 63 12.23 -4.89 14.01
CA LYS A 63 11.24 -3.92 14.47
C LYS A 63 11.22 -2.68 13.56
N VAL A 64 10.07 -2.02 13.55
CA VAL A 64 9.89 -0.70 12.96
C VAL A 64 9.78 0.32 14.08
N SER A 65 10.50 1.43 13.99
CA SER A 65 10.46 2.51 14.97
C SER A 65 10.17 3.85 14.32
N ALA A 66 9.42 4.71 15.00
CA ALA A 66 9.12 6.06 14.55
C ALA A 66 9.08 7.05 15.72
N PRO A 67 9.35 8.35 15.50
CA PRO A 67 9.87 8.93 14.26
C PRO A 67 11.29 8.46 13.92
N GLN A 68 11.73 8.65 12.67
CA GLN A 68 13.09 8.30 12.23
C GLN A 68 14.17 9.14 12.94
N THR A 69 13.86 10.41 13.23
CA THR A 69 14.78 11.37 13.84
C THR A 69 14.26 11.81 15.21
N GLY A 70 15.17 12.10 16.13
CA GLY A 70 14.84 12.51 17.49
C GLY A 70 14.46 11.34 18.40
N THR A 71 13.56 11.58 19.35
CA THR A 71 13.14 10.59 20.34
C THR A 71 12.12 9.63 19.73
N ILE A 72 12.47 8.34 19.69
CA ILE A 72 11.54 7.27 19.28
C ILE A 72 10.30 7.30 20.18
N ARG A 73 9.13 7.41 19.57
CA ARG A 73 7.82 7.43 20.25
C ARG A 73 7.16 6.08 20.23
N VAL A 74 7.17 5.43 19.08
CA VAL A 74 6.51 4.15 18.87
C VAL A 74 7.49 3.13 18.30
N THR A 75 7.31 1.88 18.71
CA THR A 75 8.00 0.73 18.14
C THR A 75 6.99 -0.37 17.88
N LEU A 76 7.15 -1.03 16.74
CA LEU A 76 6.30 -2.10 16.25
C LEU A 76 7.18 -3.29 15.85
N THR A 77 6.94 -4.43 16.46
CA THR A 77 7.72 -5.66 16.21
C THR A 77 7.06 -6.55 15.15
N LYS A 78 7.85 -7.43 14.53
CA LYS A 78 7.33 -8.50 13.66
C LYS A 78 6.19 -9.29 14.32
N ALA A 79 6.37 -9.68 15.59
CA ALA A 79 5.38 -10.48 16.31
C ALA A 79 4.05 -9.74 16.49
N GLN A 80 4.10 -8.43 16.78
CA GLN A 80 2.93 -7.58 16.90
C GLN A 80 2.18 -7.45 15.57
N ILE A 81 2.89 -7.25 14.45
CA ILE A 81 2.29 -7.21 13.11
C ILE A 81 1.57 -8.53 12.80
N ASN A 82 2.26 -9.65 12.98
CA ASN A 82 1.70 -10.97 12.68
C ASN A 82 0.50 -11.32 13.58
N SER A 83 0.58 -10.95 14.86
CA SER A 83 -0.52 -11.17 15.80
C SER A 83 -1.74 -10.34 15.45
N TYR A 84 -1.55 -9.08 15.02
CA TYR A 84 -2.62 -8.24 14.53
C TYR A 84 -3.23 -8.78 13.23
N ALA A 85 -2.39 -9.18 12.26
CA ALA A 85 -2.82 -9.78 11.00
C ALA A 85 -3.66 -11.06 11.21
N ALA A 86 -3.26 -11.91 12.17
CA ALA A 86 -4.00 -13.11 12.53
C ALA A 86 -5.36 -12.82 13.20
N ALA A 87 -5.50 -11.66 13.84
CA ALA A 87 -6.72 -11.22 14.50
C ALA A 87 -7.67 -10.43 13.57
N LEU A 88 -7.28 -10.19 12.31
CA LEU A 88 -8.12 -9.44 11.37
C LEU A 88 -9.41 -10.20 11.03
N PRO A 89 -10.55 -9.49 10.96
CA PRO A 89 -11.81 -10.05 10.48
C PRO A 89 -11.69 -10.69 9.10
N ALA A 90 -12.41 -11.81 8.88
CA ALA A 90 -12.30 -12.60 7.65
C ALA A 90 -12.79 -11.83 6.41
N ASP A 91 -13.79 -10.97 6.57
CA ASP A 91 -14.29 -10.04 5.54
C ASP A 91 -13.20 -9.05 5.11
N ILE A 92 -12.49 -8.43 6.06
CA ILE A 92 -11.37 -7.53 5.75
C ILE A 92 -10.25 -8.27 5.03
N ARG A 93 -9.89 -9.47 5.48
CA ARG A 93 -8.86 -10.29 4.81
C ARG A 93 -9.25 -10.68 3.38
N ARG A 94 -10.53 -11.00 3.16
CA ARG A 94 -11.08 -11.26 1.82
C ARG A 94 -10.96 -10.02 0.93
N GLU A 95 -11.44 -8.86 1.38
CA GLU A 95 -11.34 -7.61 0.61
C GLU A 95 -9.86 -7.24 0.31
N LEU A 96 -8.93 -7.48 1.25
CA LEU A 96 -7.49 -7.23 1.03
C LEU A 96 -6.94 -8.14 -0.07
N THR A 97 -7.43 -9.38 -0.14
CA THR A 97 -7.07 -10.34 -1.18
C THR A 97 -7.64 -9.92 -2.53
N GLU A 98 -8.91 -9.52 -2.59
CA GLU A 98 -9.55 -9.02 -3.82
C GLU A 98 -8.84 -7.79 -4.38
N CYS A 99 -8.47 -6.84 -3.51
CA CYS A 99 -7.71 -5.64 -3.89
C CYS A 99 -6.33 -6.01 -4.46
N ARG A 100 -5.63 -6.96 -3.83
CA ARG A 100 -4.35 -7.47 -4.34
C ARG A 100 -4.52 -8.12 -5.72
N ASP A 101 -5.54 -8.94 -5.88
CA ASP A 101 -5.77 -9.70 -7.10
C ASP A 101 -6.19 -8.76 -8.26
N ALA A 102 -6.99 -7.72 -7.99
CA ALA A 102 -7.35 -6.70 -8.96
C ALA A 102 -6.11 -5.98 -9.54
N ALA A 103 -5.15 -5.61 -8.69
CA ALA A 103 -3.91 -5.02 -9.18
C ALA A 103 -2.99 -6.01 -9.88
N ALA A 104 -2.99 -7.28 -9.47
CA ALA A 104 -2.27 -8.31 -10.19
C ALA A 104 -2.85 -8.51 -11.61
N VAL A 105 -4.17 -8.41 -11.76
CA VAL A 105 -4.86 -8.44 -13.06
C VAL A 105 -4.47 -7.23 -13.90
N GLU A 106 -4.52 -6.01 -13.36
CA GLU A 106 -4.13 -4.81 -14.12
C GLU A 106 -2.65 -4.84 -14.51
N ARG A 107 -1.76 -5.27 -13.60
CA ARG A 107 -0.34 -5.43 -13.91
C ARG A 107 -0.11 -6.43 -15.05
N ARG A 108 -0.80 -7.57 -15.04
CA ARG A 108 -0.70 -8.58 -16.12
C ARG A 108 -1.24 -8.03 -17.44
N ARG A 109 -2.35 -7.28 -17.41
CA ARG A 109 -2.93 -6.65 -18.61
C ARG A 109 -1.91 -5.74 -19.32
N THR A 110 -1.08 -5.03 -18.56
CA THR A 110 -0.12 -4.07 -19.10
C THR A 110 1.32 -4.55 -19.16
N GLU A 111 1.59 -5.82 -18.82
CA GLU A 111 2.95 -6.36 -18.69
C GLU A 111 3.74 -6.31 -20.01
N ASP A 112 3.06 -6.54 -21.13
CA ASP A 112 3.70 -6.59 -22.43
C ASP A 112 3.81 -5.23 -23.15
N TRP A 113 3.18 -4.20 -22.59
CA TRP A 113 3.14 -2.87 -23.19
C TRP A 113 4.55 -2.28 -23.33
N CYS A 114 4.89 -1.85 -24.53
CA CYS A 114 6.09 -1.08 -24.79
C CYS A 114 5.72 0.40 -24.88
N ARG A 115 6.45 1.22 -24.12
CA ARG A 115 6.30 2.68 -24.11
C ARG A 115 7.53 3.37 -24.72
N CYS A 116 8.27 2.66 -25.57
CA CYS A 116 9.43 3.26 -26.23
C CYS A 116 8.97 4.25 -27.31
N PRO A 117 9.78 5.25 -27.68
CA PRO A 117 9.40 6.22 -28.71
C PRO A 117 9.52 5.66 -30.15
N TRP A 118 9.97 4.41 -30.32
CA TRP A 118 10.39 3.83 -31.59
C TRP A 118 9.28 3.09 -32.35
N GLN A 119 8.01 3.41 -32.09
CA GLN A 119 6.87 2.74 -32.72
C GLN A 119 6.87 2.87 -34.25
N HIS A 120 7.21 4.06 -34.73
CA HIS A 120 7.17 4.40 -36.15
C HIS A 120 8.55 4.60 -36.76
N ASN A 121 9.60 4.73 -35.94
CA ASN A 121 10.95 5.04 -36.37
C ASN A 121 11.93 4.07 -35.73
N ALA A 122 12.89 3.57 -36.52
CA ALA A 122 13.96 2.75 -36.00
C ALA A 122 14.90 3.57 -35.09
N PRO A 123 15.37 3.00 -33.96
CA PRO A 123 16.32 3.69 -33.09
C PRO A 123 17.70 3.90 -33.73
N ASN A 124 18.06 3.08 -34.72
CA ASN A 124 19.31 3.23 -35.49
C ASN A 124 19.21 2.58 -36.89
N ALA A 125 20.21 2.81 -37.73
CA ALA A 125 20.27 2.33 -39.12
C ALA A 125 20.31 0.79 -39.29
N HIS A 126 20.56 0.04 -38.22
CA HIS A 126 20.68 -1.42 -38.24
C HIS A 126 19.50 -2.14 -37.55
N SER A 127 18.47 -1.39 -37.14
CA SER A 127 17.28 -1.90 -36.47
C SER A 127 16.03 -1.45 -37.22
N GLY A 128 14.91 -2.15 -36.99
CA GLY A 128 13.58 -1.71 -37.43
C GLY A 128 12.87 -0.90 -36.34
N PRO A 129 11.68 -0.34 -36.65
CA PRO A 129 10.74 0.13 -35.63
C PRO A 129 10.42 -0.97 -34.61
N CYS A 130 10.00 -0.57 -33.41
CA CYS A 130 9.64 -1.52 -32.37
C CYS A 130 8.42 -2.35 -32.76
N ASP A 131 8.56 -3.65 -32.60
CA ASP A 131 7.61 -4.71 -32.96
C ASP A 131 6.74 -5.17 -31.77
N ARG A 132 6.93 -4.56 -30.59
CA ARG A 132 6.09 -4.80 -29.41
C ARG A 132 4.78 -4.03 -29.50
N TYR A 133 3.81 -4.40 -28.67
CA TYR A 133 2.56 -3.66 -28.54
C TYR A 133 2.78 -2.29 -27.89
N HIS A 134 2.43 -1.22 -28.58
CA HIS A 134 2.40 0.14 -28.03
C HIS A 134 0.95 0.50 -27.75
N PRO A 135 0.58 0.75 -26.49
CA PRO A 135 -0.78 1.14 -26.14
C PRO A 135 -1.13 2.51 -26.74
N SER A 136 -2.41 2.74 -27.00
CA SER A 136 -2.88 4.09 -27.32
C SER A 136 -2.85 4.99 -26.08
N ASP A 137 -3.01 6.30 -26.30
CA ASP A 137 -3.17 7.27 -25.20
C ASP A 137 -4.42 6.94 -24.37
N ASP A 138 -5.55 6.63 -25.01
CA ASP A 138 -6.78 6.21 -24.31
C ASP A 138 -6.56 4.97 -23.42
N GLU A 139 -5.79 3.98 -23.90
CA GLU A 139 -5.47 2.80 -23.08
C GLU A 139 -4.55 3.13 -21.90
N CYS A 140 -3.61 4.05 -22.09
CA CYS A 140 -2.78 4.55 -21.01
C CYS A 140 -3.61 5.31 -19.97
N ASP A 141 -4.52 6.17 -20.40
CA ASP A 141 -5.41 6.94 -19.51
C ASP A 141 -6.33 6.01 -18.73
N ASP A 142 -6.93 5.01 -19.38
CA ASP A 142 -7.72 3.96 -18.74
C ASP A 142 -6.90 3.18 -17.70
N HIS A 143 -5.65 2.87 -18.03
CA HIS A 143 -4.74 2.19 -17.10
C HIS A 143 -4.46 3.05 -15.86
N TYR A 144 -4.14 4.34 -16.04
CA TYR A 144 -3.90 5.24 -14.91
C TYR A 144 -5.16 5.43 -14.07
N ALA A 145 -6.32 5.58 -14.68
CA ALA A 145 -7.60 5.67 -13.97
C ALA A 145 -7.83 4.42 -13.09
N ARG A 146 -7.55 3.23 -13.60
CA ARG A 146 -7.64 1.98 -12.82
C ARG A 146 -6.62 1.91 -11.69
N LEU A 147 -5.36 2.30 -11.93
CA LEU A 147 -4.34 2.34 -10.88
C LEU A 147 -4.75 3.29 -9.75
N HIS A 148 -5.28 4.48 -10.08
CA HIS A 148 -5.78 5.42 -9.08
C HIS A 148 -6.98 4.89 -8.31
N ALA A 149 -7.90 4.20 -8.97
CA ALA A 149 -9.05 3.57 -8.31
C ALA A 149 -8.61 2.46 -7.34
N ILE A 150 -7.65 1.63 -7.75
CA ILE A 150 -7.08 0.57 -6.92
C ILE A 150 -6.33 1.16 -5.72
N ASP A 151 -5.52 2.19 -5.92
CA ASP A 151 -4.76 2.86 -4.85
C ASP A 151 -5.70 3.53 -3.81
N SER A 152 -6.77 4.16 -4.30
CA SER A 152 -7.81 4.74 -3.45
C SER A 152 -8.54 3.66 -2.63
N TRP A 153 -8.94 2.56 -3.28
CA TRP A 153 -9.57 1.42 -2.61
C TRP A 153 -8.64 0.82 -1.56
N GLN A 154 -7.38 0.61 -1.91
CA GLN A 154 -6.37 0.10 -1.00
C GLN A 154 -6.18 1.00 0.22
N THR A 155 -6.10 2.31 0.03
CA THR A 155 -5.93 3.29 1.11
C THR A 155 -7.12 3.24 2.07
N GLN A 156 -8.35 3.26 1.55
CA GLN A 156 -9.56 3.19 2.37
C GLN A 156 -9.66 1.85 3.13
N LEU A 157 -9.33 0.74 2.46
CA LEU A 157 -9.34 -0.58 3.07
C LEU A 157 -8.28 -0.71 4.16
N LEU A 158 -7.10 -0.11 3.99
CA LEU A 158 -6.06 -0.11 5.01
C LEU A 158 -6.47 0.73 6.23
N ARG A 159 -7.11 1.89 6.03
CA ARG A 159 -7.70 2.68 7.13
C ARG A 159 -8.74 1.87 7.91
N ARG A 160 -9.62 1.15 7.21
CA ARG A 160 -10.61 0.23 7.81
C ARG A 160 -9.95 -0.90 8.59
N ALA A 161 -9.00 -1.60 7.97
CA ALA A 161 -8.29 -2.71 8.58
C ALA A 161 -7.57 -2.30 9.87
N LEU A 162 -7.02 -1.08 9.89
CA LEU A 162 -6.30 -0.50 11.03
C LEU A 162 -7.22 0.26 12.00
N GLN A 163 -8.53 0.29 11.77
CA GLN A 163 -9.52 0.99 12.59
C GLN A 163 -9.11 2.46 12.85
N LEU A 164 -8.65 3.14 11.79
CA LEU A 164 -8.23 4.55 11.80
C LEU A 164 -9.33 5.48 11.27
N GLN A 165 -10.56 4.99 11.20
CA GLN A 165 -11.69 5.78 10.76
C GLN A 165 -11.96 6.91 11.75
N SER A 166 -12.22 8.09 11.20
CA SER A 166 -12.69 9.21 12.00
C SER A 166 -14.13 8.92 12.45
N ALA A 167 -14.53 9.37 13.64
CA ALA A 167 -15.88 9.13 14.18
C ALA A 167 -17.04 9.62 13.27
N GLY A 168 -16.76 10.36 12.19
CA GLY A 168 -17.72 10.79 11.17
C GLY A 168 -17.88 9.87 9.95
N GLU A 169 -16.90 9.02 9.61
CA GLU A 169 -16.97 8.17 8.39
C GLU A 169 -17.93 6.97 8.55
N GLN A 170 -18.22 6.58 9.79
CA GLN A 170 -19.17 5.51 10.08
C GLN A 170 -20.63 5.96 9.91
N LEU A 171 -20.91 7.27 9.90
CA LEU A 171 -22.26 7.82 9.78
C LEU A 171 -22.77 7.83 8.33
N ASP A 172 -21.89 7.98 7.34
CA ASP A 172 -22.29 7.97 5.92
C ASP A 172 -22.78 6.60 5.43
N LEU A 173 -22.43 5.52 6.13
CA LEU A 173 -22.96 4.18 5.85
C LEU A 173 -24.44 4.02 6.24
N PHE A 174 -24.96 4.88 7.12
CA PHE A 174 -26.36 4.86 7.56
C PHE A 174 -27.21 5.99 6.98
N SER A 175 -26.60 7.03 6.40
CA SER A 175 -27.29 8.14 5.73
C SER A 175 -28.03 7.73 4.44
N GLY A 176 -27.72 6.55 3.87
CA GLY A 176 -28.34 6.02 2.66
C GLY A 176 -29.60 5.17 2.89
N LEU A 177 -30.10 5.06 4.13
CA LEU A 177 -31.26 4.22 4.50
C LEU A 177 -32.45 5.03 5.06
N ALA A 178 -32.47 6.36 4.92
CA ALA A 178 -33.57 7.22 5.33
C ALA A 178 -34.44 7.64 4.14
#